data_AF-D8G664-F1
#
_entry.id   AF-D8G664-F1
#
_cell.length_a   1.000
_cell.length_b   1.000
_cell.length_c   1.000
_cell.angle_alpha   90.00
_cell.angle_beta   90.00
_cell.angle_gamma   90.00
#
_symmetry.space_group_name_H-M   'P 1'
#
loop_
_entity.id
_entity.type
_entity.pdbx_description
1 polymer ?
#
loop_
_entity_poly.entity_id
_entity_poly.type
_entity_poly.pdbx_seq_one_letter_code
_entity_poly.pdbx_strand_id
1 'polypeptide(L)'
;MAETGMLSRSDEEQLIWAFANQRVIYSFNTRDFYRIHTNWLERGNSHAGIILGQQNYSVGEQMRRLLSLISAKSAEEMQNQIEFLSAWNEE
;
A
#
# COMPACT_ATOMS: atom_id res chain seq x y z
N MET A 1 12.61 17.40 -7.22
CA MET A 1 11.99 17.40 -5.88
C MET A 1 10.50 17.20 -6.09
N ALA A 2 10.03 15.95 -6.06
CA ALA A 2 8.61 15.62 -6.19
C ALA A 2 8.13 15.06 -4.84
N GLU A 3 8.25 15.87 -3.80
CA GLU A 3 7.46 15.67 -2.59
C GLU A 3 6.07 16.24 -2.91
N THR A 4 5.33 15.48 -3.73
CA THR A 4 3.96 15.74 -4.11
C THR A 4 3.15 16.04 -2.86
N GLY A 5 2.42 17.16 -2.84
CA GLY A 5 1.59 17.67 -1.74
C GLY A 5 0.41 16.76 -1.36
N MET A 6 0.73 15.51 -1.03
CA MET A 6 -0.15 14.47 -0.53
C MET A 6 -0.07 14.31 0.98
N LEU A 7 0.93 14.90 1.65
CA LEU A 7 1.06 14.89 3.11
C LEU A 7 -0.11 15.61 3.82
N SER A 8 -0.86 16.45 3.09
CA SER A 8 -2.03 17.18 3.61
C SER A 8 -3.37 16.64 3.11
N ARG A 9 -3.38 15.51 2.39
CA ARG A 9 -4.61 14.85 1.90
C ARG A 9 -4.93 13.67 2.79
N SER A 10 -6.23 13.43 3.02
CA SER A 10 -6.72 12.28 3.77
C SER A 10 -6.24 10.97 3.14
N ASP A 11 -6.05 9.93 3.95
CA ASP A 11 -5.62 8.60 3.50
C ASP A 11 -6.51 8.06 2.36
N GLU A 12 -7.81 8.38 2.38
CA GLU A 12 -8.77 8.07 1.31
C GLU A 12 -8.44 8.77 -0.02
N GLU A 13 -8.07 10.06 0.00
CA GLU A 13 -7.70 10.81 -1.20
C GLU A 13 -6.40 10.30 -1.81
N GLN A 14 -5.45 9.90 -0.96
CA GLN A 14 -4.23 9.24 -1.42
C GLN A 14 -4.58 7.92 -2.12
N LEU A 15 -5.51 7.15 -1.56
CA LEU A 15 -6.00 5.90 -2.14
C LEU A 15 -6.66 6.12 -3.51
N ILE A 16 -7.53 7.11 -3.63
CA ILE A 16 -8.21 7.48 -4.89
C ILE A 16 -7.18 7.86 -5.95
N TRP A 17 -6.23 8.72 -5.59
CA TRP A 17 -5.20 9.16 -6.52
C TRP A 17 -4.29 8.00 -6.94
N ALA A 18 -3.93 7.12 -6.01
CA ALA A 18 -3.12 5.94 -6.29
C ALA A 18 -3.86 4.99 -7.23
N PHE A 19 -5.15 4.73 -6.98
CA PHE A 19 -5.99 3.95 -7.87
C PHE A 19 -6.08 4.55 -9.28
N ALA A 20 -6.32 5.87 -9.39
CA ALA A 20 -6.39 6.57 -10.67
C ALA A 20 -5.07 6.54 -11.45
N ASN A 21 -3.93 6.42 -10.76
CA ASN A 21 -2.60 6.33 -11.37
C ASN A 21 -2.08 4.88 -11.46
N GLN A 22 -2.90 3.87 -11.14
CA GLN A 22 -2.52 2.46 -11.07
C GLN A 22 -1.29 2.22 -10.18
N ARG A 23 -1.24 2.90 -9.04
CA ARG A 23 -0.18 2.80 -8.04
C ARG A 23 -0.72 2.19 -6.76
N VAL A 24 0.13 1.42 -6.09
CA VAL A 24 -0.14 0.90 -4.74
C VAL A 24 0.31 1.91 -3.69
N ILE A 25 -0.44 2.00 -2.59
CA ILE A 25 -0.04 2.83 -1.44
C ILE A 25 0.91 2.01 -0.56
N TYR A 26 2.01 2.61 -0.13
CA TYR A 26 2.86 2.07 0.93
C TYR A 26 2.77 2.96 2.17
N SER A 27 2.39 2.40 3.32
CA SER A 27 2.26 3.16 4.57
C SER A 27 2.54 2.32 5.81
N PHE A 28 2.87 2.98 6.92
CA PHE A 28 2.99 2.37 8.25
C PHE A 28 1.70 2.47 9.07
N ASN A 29 0.70 3.22 8.59
CA ASN A 29 -0.57 3.46 9.29
C ASN A 29 -1.56 2.30 9.12
N THR A 30 -1.19 1.10 9.57
CA THR A 30 -2.01 -0.12 9.43
C THR A 30 -3.46 0.06 9.87
N ARG A 31 -3.69 0.69 11.03
CA ARG A 31 -5.04 0.84 11.58
C ARG A 31 -5.98 1.63 10.67
N ASP A 32 -5.49 2.73 10.10
CA ASP A 32 -6.34 3.63 9.33
C ASP A 32 -6.60 3.07 7.92
N PHE A 33 -5.54 2.62 7.25
CA PHE A 33 -5.65 1.98 5.94
C PHE A 33 -6.48 0.70 5.96
N TYR A 34 -6.37 -0.12 7.01
CA TYR A 34 -7.20 -1.31 7.15
C TYR A 34 -8.69 -0.95 7.29
N ARG A 35 -9.00 0.09 8.07
CA ARG A 35 -10.38 0.58 8.22
C ARG A 35 -10.93 1.14 6.91
N ILE A 36 -10.13 1.93 6.18
CA ILE A 36 -10.50 2.49 4.88
C ILE A 36 -10.77 1.38 3.86
N HIS A 37 -9.86 0.41 3.76
CA HIS A 37 -10.01 -0.76 2.90
C HIS A 37 -11.32 -1.49 3.17
N THR A 38 -11.60 -1.86 4.43
CA THR A 38 -12.85 -2.54 4.78
C THR A 38 -14.06 -1.69 4.38
N ASN A 39 -14.05 -0.41 4.70
CA ASN A 39 -15.15 0.48 4.36
C ASN A 39 -15.35 0.65 2.85
N TRP A 40 -14.27 0.64 2.07
CA TRP A 40 -14.31 0.71 0.62
C TRP A 40 -14.89 -0.56 0.01
N LEU A 41 -14.43 -1.73 0.45
CA LEU A 41 -14.98 -3.01 -0.01
C LEU A 41 -16.48 -3.12 0.32
N GLU A 42 -16.90 -2.71 1.52
CA GLU A 42 -18.32 -2.69 1.92
C GLU A 42 -19.16 -1.75 1.05
N ARG A 43 -18.58 -0.65 0.55
CA ARG A 43 -19.24 0.28 -0.36
C ARG A 43 -19.18 -0.14 -1.84
N GLY A 44 -18.50 -1.25 -2.16
CA GLY A 44 -18.25 -1.66 -3.54
C GLY A 44 -17.19 -0.83 -4.28
N ASN A 45 -16.41 -0.03 -3.55
CA ASN A 45 -15.30 0.72 -4.12
C ASN A 45 -14.07 -0.16 -4.25
N SER A 46 -13.29 0.07 -5.31
CA SER A 46 -12.03 -0.63 -5.55
C SER A 46 -10.82 0.28 -5.40
N HIS A 47 -9.69 -0.28 -4.98
CA HIS A 47 -8.40 0.40 -4.88
C HIS A 47 -7.28 -0.43 -5.51
N ALA A 48 -6.16 0.20 -5.85
CA ALA A 48 -5.07 -0.47 -6.57
C ALA A 48 -4.24 -1.43 -5.70
N GLY A 49 -4.31 -1.27 -4.38
CA GLY A 49 -3.63 -2.13 -3.41
C GLY A 49 -2.92 -1.32 -2.34
N ILE A 50 -2.79 -1.90 -1.16
CA ILE A 50 -2.18 -1.24 0.00
C ILE A 50 -1.11 -2.17 0.57
N ILE A 51 0.10 -1.64 0.74
CA ILE A 51 1.23 -2.31 1.35
C ILE A 51 1.49 -1.67 2.71
N LEU A 52 1.43 -2.49 3.75
CA LEU A 52 1.61 -2.06 5.13
C LEU A 52 3.00 -2.47 5.63
N GLY A 53 3.83 -1.46 5.91
CA GLY A 53 5.17 -1.63 6.45
C GLY A 53 5.19 -1.68 7.97
N GLN A 54 6.30 -2.19 8.53
CA GLN A 54 6.63 -2.03 9.95
C GLN A 54 7.88 -1.18 10.10
N GLN A 55 7.88 -0.29 11.09
CA GLN A 55 9.02 0.60 11.38
C GLN A 55 10.25 -0.14 11.95
N ASN A 56 10.12 -1.43 12.26
CA ASN A 56 11.18 -2.23 12.86
C ASN A 56 12.25 -2.71 11.86
N TYR A 57 12.08 -2.42 10.56
CA TYR A 57 13.00 -2.83 9.50
C TYR A 57 13.91 -1.69 9.08
N SER A 58 15.18 -2.00 8.80
CA SER A 58 16.09 -1.04 8.14
C SER A 58 15.60 -0.74 6.72
N VAL A 59 15.90 0.44 6.19
CA VAL A 59 15.51 0.85 4.83
C VAL A 59 15.91 -0.18 3.79
N GLY A 60 17.13 -0.72 3.87
CA GLY A 60 17.59 -1.76 2.94
C GLY A 60 16.76 -3.04 2.98
N GLU A 61 16.28 -3.43 4.17
CA GLU A 61 15.42 -4.60 4.31
C GLU A 61 14.01 -4.32 3.81
N GLN A 62 13.46 -3.14 4.09
CA GLN A 62 12.17 -2.72 3.52
C GLN A 62 12.20 -2.74 1.99
N MET A 63 13.28 -2.21 1.39
CA MET A 63 13.46 -2.19 -0.06
C MET A 63 13.54 -3.60 -0.65
N ARG A 64 14.30 -4.51 -0.04
CA ARG A 64 14.39 -5.92 -0.51
C ARG A 64 13.04 -6.61 -0.50
N ARG A 65 12.29 -6.49 0.60
CA ARG A 65 10.95 -7.07 0.74
C ARG A 65 9.97 -6.47 -0.28
N LEU A 66 10.05 -5.16 -0.51
CA LEU A 66 9.21 -4.49 -1.50
C LEU A 66 9.54 -4.98 -2.92
N LEU A 67 10.83 -5.14 -3.24
CA LEU A 67 11.29 -5.70 -4.52
C LEU A 67 10.79 -7.15 -4.73
N SER A 68 10.80 -7.97 -3.68
CA SER A 68 10.27 -9.34 -3.73
C SER A 68 8.75 -9.33 -4.00
N LEU A 69 8.00 -8.48 -3.31
CA LEU A 69 6.55 -8.31 -3.50
C LEU A 69 6.20 -7.90 -4.92
N ILE A 70 6.84 -6.84 -5.45
CA ILE A 70 6.55 -6.37 -6.81
C ILE A 70 6.99 -7.37 -7.89
N SER A 71 7.94 -8.27 -7.59
CA SER A 71 8.34 -9.33 -8.51
C SER A 71 7.39 -10.54 -8.47
N ALA A 72 6.69 -10.74 -7.36
CA ALA A 72 5.80 -11.88 -7.16
C ALA A 72 4.33 -11.57 -7.48
N LYS A 73 3.87 -10.33 -7.28
CA LYS A 73 2.49 -9.91 -7.54
C LYS A 73 2.41 -8.86 -8.63
N SER A 74 1.46 -9.07 -9.54
CA SER A 74 1.10 -8.10 -10.57
C SER A 74 0.15 -7.03 -10.01
N ALA A 75 0.02 -5.90 -10.70
CA ALA A 75 -0.88 -4.81 -10.29
C ALA A 75 -2.35 -5.26 -10.17
N GLU A 76 -2.78 -6.20 -11.01
CA GLU A 76 -4.12 -6.78 -10.99
C GLU A 76 -4.35 -7.61 -9.72
N GLU A 77 -3.36 -8.43 -9.33
CA GLU A 77 -3.39 -9.25 -8.10
C GLU A 77 -3.35 -8.38 -6.84
N MET A 78 -2.87 -7.15 -6.93
CA MET A 78 -2.83 -6.18 -5.84
C MET A 78 -4.13 -5.40 -5.70
N GLN A 79 -4.99 -5.40 -6.73
CA GLN A 79 -6.25 -4.67 -6.69
C GLN A 79 -7.12 -5.21 -5.55
N ASN A 80 -7.65 -4.31 -4.73
CA ASN A 80 -8.47 -4.64 -3.57
C ASN A 80 -7.78 -5.53 -2.52
N GLN A 81 -6.45 -5.64 -2.55
CA GLN A 81 -5.69 -6.43 -1.59
C GLN A 81 -4.89 -5.54 -0.63
N ILE A 82 -4.71 -6.06 0.59
CA ILE A 82 -3.75 -5.55 1.57
C ILE A 82 -2.62 -6.56 1.69
N GLU A 83 -1.39 -6.09 1.51
CA GLU A 83 -0.17 -6.87 1.75
C GLU A 83 0.60 -6.31 2.93
N PHE A 84 1.10 -7.19 3.79
CA PHE A 84 1.98 -6.80 4.88
C PHE A 84 3.42 -7.07 4.48
N LEU A 85 4.27 -6.05 4.52
CA LEU A 85 5.69 -6.20 4.15
C LEU A 85 6.39 -7.26 5.01
N SER A 86 5.92 -7.49 6.24
CA SER A 86 6.42 -8.51 7.15
C SER A 86 6.21 -9.95 6.65
N ALA A 87 5.18 -10.17 5.82
CA ALA A 87 4.91 -11.49 5.22
C ALA A 87 5.89 -11.82 4.08
N TRP A 88 6.59 -10.82 3.57
CA TRP A 88 7.60 -10.97 2.54
C TRP A 88 8.95 -11.05 3.23
N ASN A 89 9.48 -12.26 3.35
CA ASN A 89 10.84 -12.52 3.81
C ASN A 89 11.49 -13.42 2.77
N GLU A 90 12.71 -13.10 2.35
CA GLU A 90 13.53 -14.06 1.63
C GLU A 90 14.13 -14.98 2.70
N GLU A 91 13.64 -16.21 2.80
CA GLU A 91 14.38 -17.30 3.46
C GLU A 91 15.58 -17.72 2.60
#